data_AF-A0AAW8DB44-F1
#
_entry.id   AF-A0AAW8DB44-F1
#
_cell.length_a   1.000
_cell.length_b   1.000
_cell.length_c   1.000
_cell.angle_alpha   90.00
_cell.angle_beta   90.00
_cell.angle_gamma   90.00
#
_symmetry.space_group_name_H-M   'P 1'
#
loop_
_entity.id
_entity.type
_entity.pdbx_description
1 polymer ?
#
loop_
_entity_poly.entity_id
_entity_poly.type
_entity_poly.pdbx_seq_one_letter_code
_entity_poly.pdbx_strand_id
1 'polypeptide(L)'
;MSMVKEALKACIDQIPGWHAIAKHPHPSRKWIVDVPAESDDLTKRFAFEVQLSSKTPVNYFARSQRYFDSGAFPVGLVPRRLEDHETKVPDAARKRF
;
A
#
# COMPACT_ATOMS: atom_id res chain seq x y z
N MET A 1 -1.58 9.00 9.15
CA MET A 1 -1.64 7.77 8.32
C MET A 1 -1.70 8.19 6.86
N SER A 2 -1.19 7.42 5.89
CA SER A 2 -1.23 7.83 4.47
C SER A 2 -2.60 7.53 3.86
N MET A 3 -3.21 8.49 3.16
CA MET A 3 -4.54 8.36 2.53
C MET A 3 -4.62 7.14 1.59
N VAL A 4 -3.54 6.84 0.87
CA VAL A 4 -3.48 5.70 -0.07
C VAL A 4 -3.55 4.34 0.67
N LYS A 5 -2.95 4.26 1.87
CA LYS A 5 -2.95 3.02 2.66
C LYS A 5 -4.33 2.75 3.25
N GLU A 6 -5.02 3.79 3.70
CA GLU A 6 -6.42 3.68 4.16
C GLU A 6 -7.37 3.32 3.02
N ALA A 7 -7.21 3.94 1.85
CA ALA A 7 -8.03 3.61 0.68
C ALA A 7 -7.81 2.15 0.25
N LEU A 8 -6.56 1.69 0.22
CA LEU A 8 -6.25 0.29 -0.09
C LEU A 8 -6.87 -0.68 0.91
N LYS A 9 -6.73 -0.41 2.21
CA LYS A 9 -7.36 -1.20 3.28
C LYS A 9 -8.87 -1.28 3.06
N ALA A 10 -9.52 -0.13 2.87
CA ALA A 10 -10.97 -0.06 2.67
C ALA A 10 -11.43 -0.82 1.42
N CYS A 11 -10.64 -0.84 0.35
CA CYS A 11 -10.93 -1.65 -0.83
C CYS A 11 -10.81 -3.15 -0.56
N ILE A 12 -9.80 -3.58 0.20
CA ILE A 12 -9.62 -5.00 0.53
C ILE A 12 -10.71 -5.49 1.47
N ASP A 13 -11.08 -4.71 2.49
CA ASP A 13 -12.16 -5.07 3.44
C ASP A 13 -13.55 -5.18 2.79
N GLN A 14 -13.72 -4.67 1.56
CA GLN A 14 -14.96 -4.86 0.79
C GLN A 14 -15.01 -6.19 0.05
N ILE A 15 -13.90 -6.94 -0.02
CA ILE A 15 -13.85 -8.25 -0.66
C ILE A 15 -14.34 -9.30 0.35
N PRO A 16 -15.41 -10.06 0.08
CA PRO A 16 -15.87 -11.09 0.99
C PRO A 16 -14.78 -12.12 1.29
N GLY A 17 -14.59 -12.43 2.58
CA GLY A 17 -13.58 -13.39 3.02
C GLY A 17 -12.18 -12.81 3.20
N TRP A 18 -12.02 -11.49 3.19
CA TRP A 18 -10.74 -10.81 3.34
C TRP A 18 -10.78 -9.71 4.39
N HIS A 19 -9.66 -9.56 5.09
CA HIS A 19 -9.46 -8.49 6.07
C HIS A 19 -8.10 -7.83 5.89
N ALA A 20 -8.04 -6.50 6.01
CA ALA A 20 -6.80 -5.73 5.95
C ALA A 20 -6.59 -4.84 7.19
N ILE A 21 -5.32 -4.66 7.57
CA ILE A 21 -4.91 -3.76 8.66
C ILE A 21 -4.02 -2.68 8.09
N ALA A 22 -4.29 -1.41 8.39
CA ALA A 22 -3.37 -0.33 8.02
C ALA A 22 -2.17 -0.35 8.98
N LYS A 23 -1.02 -0.80 8.48
CA LYS A 23 0.25 -1.00 9.18
C LYS A 23 0.22 -2.09 10.25
N HIS A 24 1.02 -3.11 10.03
CA HIS A 24 1.27 -4.12 11.04
C HIS A 24 2.77 -4.26 11.28
N PRO A 25 3.26 -3.95 12.50
CA PRO A 25 4.63 -4.25 12.86
C PRO A 25 4.79 -5.77 12.91
N HIS A 26 5.82 -6.30 12.25
CA HIS A 26 6.17 -7.70 12.40
C HIS A 26 6.40 -8.03 13.88
N PRO A 27 6.14 -9.26 14.37
CA PRO A 27 6.36 -9.64 15.76
C PRO A 27 7.76 -9.30 16.30
N SER A 28 8.80 -9.42 15.46
CA SER A 28 10.18 -9.04 15.82
C SER A 28 10.46 -7.52 15.81
N ARG A 29 9.49 -6.70 15.38
CA ARG A 29 9.56 -5.26 15.14
C ARG A 29 10.66 -4.79 14.19
N LYS A 30 11.37 -5.72 13.53
CA LYS A 30 12.46 -5.42 12.58
C LYS A 30 11.97 -4.78 11.28
N TRP A 31 10.67 -4.88 10.99
CA TRP A 31 10.05 -4.32 9.80
C TRP A 31 8.54 -4.14 9.99
N ILE A 32 7.95 -3.30 9.13
CA ILE A 32 6.52 -2.96 9.11
C ILE A 32 6.05 -3.12 7.67
N VAL A 33 4.93 -3.84 7.48
CA VAL A 33 4.19 -3.91 6.21
C VAL A 33 3.21 -2.76 6.17
N ASP A 34 3.08 -2.12 5.01
CA ASP A 34 2.19 -0.98 4.86
C ASP A 34 0.72 -1.35 5.03
N VAL A 35 0.26 -2.39 4.33
CA VAL A 35 -1.07 -2.97 4.48
C VAL A 35 -0.99 -4.49 4.36
N PRO A 36 -0.91 -5.25 5.46
CA PRO A 36 -1.20 -6.68 5.42
C PRO A 36 -2.67 -6.94 5.09
N ALA A 37 -2.91 -8.04 4.39
CA ALA A 37 -4.22 -8.60 4.20
C ALA A 37 -4.18 -10.11 4.42
N GLU A 38 -5.26 -10.66 4.97
CA GLU A 38 -5.41 -12.08 5.28
C GLU A 38 -6.81 -12.54 4.86
N SER A 39 -6.90 -13.78 4.39
CA SER A 39 -8.20 -14.43 4.16
C SER A 39 -8.78 -14.93 5.48
N ASP A 40 -10.12 -14.97 5.60
CA ASP A 40 -10.79 -15.41 6.83
C ASP A 40 -10.46 -16.86 7.22
N ASP A 41 -10.14 -17.70 6.23
CA ASP A 41 -9.69 -19.09 6.43
C ASP A 41 -8.20 -19.21 6.81
N LEU A 42 -7.48 -18.08 6.92
CA LEU A 42 -6.07 -17.96 7.26
C LEU A 42 -5.11 -18.67 6.30
N THR A 43 -5.58 -19.12 5.14
CA THR A 43 -4.76 -19.85 4.15
C THR A 43 -3.95 -18.93 3.25
N LYS A 44 -4.34 -17.65 3.14
CA LYS A 44 -3.70 -16.67 2.27
C LYS A 44 -3.35 -15.41 3.04
N ARG A 45 -2.13 -14.93 2.83
CA ARG A 45 -1.61 -13.69 3.39
C ARG A 45 -0.92 -12.89 2.31
N PHE A 46 -1.25 -11.60 2.22
CA PHE A 46 -0.59 -10.66 1.34
C PHE A 46 0.06 -9.53 2.15
N ALA A 47 1.23 -9.10 1.70
CA ALA A 47 1.94 -7.94 2.24
C ALA A 47 2.02 -6.86 1.15
N PHE A 48 1.08 -5.90 1.20
CA PHE A 48 1.08 -4.79 0.25
C PHE A 48 2.08 -3.70 0.67
N GLU A 49 2.93 -3.29 -0.27
CA GLU A 49 3.83 -2.14 -0.15
C GLU A 49 3.36 -1.02 -1.07
N VAL A 50 3.04 0.13 -0.48
CA VAL A 50 2.63 1.32 -1.24
C VAL A 50 3.85 2.20 -1.46
N GLN A 51 4.42 2.14 -2.67
CA GLN A 51 5.68 2.80 -2.98
C GLN A 51 5.43 4.18 -3.61
N LEU A 52 5.31 5.21 -2.77
CA LEU A 52 5.06 6.59 -3.21
C LEU A 52 6.33 7.39 -3.54
N SER A 53 7.50 6.89 -3.15
CA SER A 53 8.80 7.51 -3.44
C SER A 53 9.65 6.62 -4.34
N SER A 54 10.70 7.17 -4.94
CA SER A 54 11.69 6.38 -5.66
C SER A 54 12.47 5.49 -4.68
N LYS A 55 12.22 4.17 -4.69
CA LYS A 55 13.09 3.16 -4.08
C LYS A 55 13.85 2.44 -5.17
N THR A 56 15.11 2.10 -4.87
CA THR A 56 15.90 1.20 -5.71
C THR A 56 15.26 -0.20 -5.72
N PRO A 57 15.21 -0.91 -6.86
CA PRO A 57 14.66 -2.27 -6.94
C PRO A 57 15.22 -3.24 -5.89
N VAL A 58 16.51 -3.13 -5.57
CA VAL A 58 17.19 -3.97 -4.56
C VAL A 58 16.52 -3.89 -3.18
N ASN A 59 16.18 -2.69 -2.71
CA ASN A 59 15.52 -2.49 -1.42
C ASN A 59 14.08 -3.01 -1.40
N TYR A 60 13.40 -2.98 -2.55
CA TYR A 60 12.09 -3.61 -2.70
C TYR A 60 12.22 -5.12 -2.59
N PHE A 61 13.10 -5.75 -3.37
CA PHE A 61 13.29 -7.20 -3.34
C PHE A 61 13.71 -7.71 -1.96
N ALA A 62 14.64 -7.03 -1.29
CA ALA A 62 15.08 -7.41 0.06
C ALA A 62 13.95 -7.33 1.10
N ARG A 63 13.01 -6.38 0.97
CA ARG A 63 11.80 -6.33 1.83
C ARG A 63 10.80 -7.42 1.45
N SER A 64 10.52 -7.58 0.17
CA SER A 64 9.58 -8.58 -0.35
C SER A 64 9.98 -10.00 0.04
N GLN A 65 11.29 -10.32 0.02
CA GLN A 65 11.79 -11.61 0.48
C GLN A 65 11.46 -11.87 1.94
N ARG A 66 11.62 -10.87 2.83
CA ARG A 66 11.27 -11.02 4.26
C ARG A 66 9.80 -11.33 4.49
N TYR A 67 8.91 -10.78 3.65
CA TYR A 67 7.47 -11.07 3.72
C TYR A 67 7.19 -12.50 3.29
N PHE A 68 7.79 -12.90 2.16
CA PHE A 68 7.67 -14.24 1.63
C PHE A 68 8.17 -15.29 2.64
N ASP A 69 9.34 -15.07 3.23
CA ASP A 69 9.92 -15.93 4.27
C ASP A 69 9.04 -16.00 5.54
N SER A 70 8.19 -14.98 5.77
CA SER A 70 7.21 -14.96 6.87
C SER A 70 5.83 -15.56 6.51
N GLY A 71 5.71 -16.13 5.31
CA GLY A 71 4.46 -16.74 4.83
C GLY A 71 3.44 -15.75 4.27
N ALA A 72 3.85 -14.52 3.92
CA ALA A 72 3.00 -13.53 3.28
C ALA A 72 3.51 -13.19 1.87
N PHE A 73 2.65 -13.33 0.86
CA PHE A 73 3.03 -13.04 -0.51
C PHE A 73 3.17 -11.52 -0.73
N PRO A 74 4.32 -11.03 -1.23
CA PRO A 74 4.56 -9.59 -1.37
C PRO A 74 3.86 -9.02 -2.60
N VAL A 75 3.19 -7.87 -2.45
CA VAL A 75 2.53 -7.14 -3.53
C VAL A 75 2.98 -5.68 -3.56
N GLY A 76 3.55 -5.24 -4.69
CA GLY A 76 3.98 -3.86 -4.87
C GLY A 76 2.90 -3.02 -5.57
N LEU A 77 2.50 -1.92 -4.93
CA LEU A 77 1.64 -0.91 -5.52
C LEU A 77 2.47 0.34 -5.81
N VAL A 78 2.80 0.53 -7.09
CA VAL A 78 3.55 1.68 -7.58
C VAL A 78 2.56 2.59 -8.30
N PRO A 79 2.41 3.86 -7.89
CA PRO A 79 1.62 4.81 -8.65
C PRO A 79 2.18 4.86 -10.08
N ARG A 80 1.29 4.81 -11.08
CA ARG A 80 1.69 5.24 -12.42
C ARG A 80 2.25 6.65 -12.31
N ARG A 81 3.28 6.96 -13.11
CA ARG A 81 3.67 8.36 -13.29
C ARG A 81 2.41 9.09 -13.73
N LEU A 82 1.97 10.06 -12.93
CA LEU A 82 1.03 11.05 -13.40
C LEU A 82 1.77 11.75 -14.54
N GLU A 83 1.29 11.56 -15.77
CA GLU A 83 1.57 12.52 -16.81
C GLU A 83 1.05 13.87 -16.30
N ASP A 84 1.76 14.97 -16.62
CA ASP A 84 1.34 16.32 -16.22
C ASP A 84 -0.02 16.61 -16.85
N HIS A 85 -1.09 16.28 -16.13
CA HIS A 85 -2.43 16.70 -16.47
C HIS A 85 -2.59 18.12 -15.95
N GLU A 86 -2.60 19.11 -16.86
CA GLU A 86 -3.02 20.47 -16.55
C GLU A 86 -4.37 20.40 -15.83
N THR A 87 -4.34 20.54 -14.51
CA THR A 87 -5.56 20.70 -13.74
C THR A 87 -6.05 22.12 -14.03
N LYS A 88 -6.99 22.24 -14.96
CA LYS A 88 -7.63 23.53 -15.25
C LYS A 88 -8.45 23.94 -14.04
N VAL A 89 -7.86 24.79 -13.20
CA VAL A 89 -8.58 25.42 -12.09
C VAL A 89 -9.63 26.36 -12.70
N PRO A 90 -10.93 26.22 -12.37
CA PRO A 90 -11.95 27.14 -12.86
C PRO A 90 -11.65 28.57 -12.43
N ASP A 91 -11.75 29.54 -13.35
CA ASP A 91 -11.40 30.95 -13.13
C ASP A 91 -12.12 31.60 -11.92
N ALA A 92 -13.25 31.03 -11.48
CA ALA A 92 -13.96 31.47 -10.28
C ALA A 92 -13.13 31.39 -8.99
N ALA A 93 -12.10 30.53 -8.93
CA ALA A 93 -11.21 30.41 -7.77
C ALA A 93 -10.06 31.43 -7.77
N ARG A 94 -9.85 32.16 -8.87
CA ARG A 94 -8.69 33.06 -9.07
C ARG A 94 -8.83 34.43 -8.40
N LYS A 95 -10.00 34.76 -7.83
CA LYS A 95 -10.32 36.09 -7.26
C LYS A 95 -10.14 36.22 -5.74
N ARG A 96 -9.35 35.35 -5.09
CA ARG A 96 -9.18 35.37 -3.62
C ARG A 96 -7.72 35.39 -3.13
N PHE A 97 -6.79 35.89 -3.94
CA PHE A 97 -5.43 36.22 -3.52
C PHE A 97 -5.11 37.67 -3.88
#